data_AF-J3F0K0-F1
#
_entry.id   AF-J3F0K0-F1
#
_cell.length_a   1.000
_cell.length_b   1.000
_cell.length_c   1.000
_cell.angle_alpha   90.00
_cell.angle_beta   90.00
_cell.angle_gamma   90.00
#
_symmetry.space_group_name_H-M   'P 1'
#
loop_
_entity.id
_entity.type
_entity.pdbx_description
1 polymer ?
#
loop_
_entity_poly.entity_id
_entity_poly.type
_entity_poly.pdbx_seq_one_letter_code
_entity_poly.pdbx_strand_id
1 'polypeptide(L)'
;MCLTEAHCGTDLGIIKTRAVPQADGSYAVTGSKIFISAGEHDMSDNIIHLVLAKLPDAPAGTKGISLFIVPKFLPDASGEAGERNGVSCGSIEHKMGIKASATCVLNFDDAKGFLIGEPNKGLNCMFTMMNHARLGTGMQGLCLGEASFQGAIKYANDRLQMRALTGAKAPDKPADPIIVHPDVRRMLLTMKAFNEGNRALTYFTAQMLDVAHLSPDADARQEAEDLLAFLTPICKAFMTDTGLEVTNHGMQVFGGHGFIREWGMEQLVRDCRIAPIYEGTNGIQALDLLGRKVLGSQGKLLRNFTKIVHKFCAANAGHPQLGGFVAQLDGLNQQWGELTMKVGMAAMKNPDEVGAASVDYLMYSGYIVLGYLWLRMALVAQAQLESGEGDGDFCQGKLATCEFYFKRLLPRTAAHRSAIEAGSDCLMKLPAQLFSL
;
A
#
# COMPACT_ATOMS: atom_id res chain seq x y z
N MET A 1 5.12 11.11 13.28
CA MET A 1 6.14 11.78 12.44
C MET A 1 5.57 13.12 11.96
N CYS A 2 6.37 14.18 11.90
CA CYS A 2 5.92 15.55 11.61
C CYS A 2 6.62 16.11 10.36
N LEU A 3 6.03 15.90 9.18
CA LEU A 3 6.63 16.21 7.87
C LEU A 3 5.92 17.37 7.18
N THR A 4 4.63 17.19 6.90
CA THR A 4 3.75 18.02 6.07
C THR A 4 3.46 19.38 6.69
N GLU A 5 3.35 20.41 5.84
CA GLU A 5 2.95 21.77 6.20
C GLU A 5 1.78 22.21 5.31
N ALA A 6 1.07 23.28 5.67
CA ALA A 6 -0.13 23.72 4.95
C ALA A 6 0.09 23.96 3.44
N HIS A 7 1.28 24.44 3.05
CA HIS A 7 1.63 24.67 1.65
C HIS A 7 2.37 23.50 1.00
N CYS A 8 2.65 22.39 1.71
CA CYS A 8 3.40 21.27 1.13
C CYS A 8 3.10 19.90 1.76
N GLY A 9 2.79 18.93 0.89
CA GLY A 9 2.68 17.50 1.22
C GLY A 9 3.79 16.69 0.58
N THR A 10 3.58 16.27 -0.67
CA THR A 10 4.56 15.49 -1.46
C THR A 10 5.90 16.19 -1.60
N ASP A 11 5.90 17.50 -1.88
CA ASP A 11 7.13 18.28 -2.03
C ASP A 11 7.63 18.80 -0.68
N LEU A 12 8.29 17.92 0.08
CA LEU A 12 8.89 18.31 1.35
C LEU A 12 10.05 19.31 1.19
N GLY A 13 10.55 19.55 -0.04
CA GLY A 13 11.67 20.45 -0.29
C GLY A 13 11.39 21.90 0.07
N ILE A 14 10.11 22.29 0.15
CA ILE A 14 9.66 23.66 0.42
C ILE A 14 9.13 23.87 1.84
N ILE A 15 9.40 22.94 2.77
CA ILE A 15 9.10 23.15 4.19
C ILE A 15 9.78 24.43 4.71
N LYS A 16 9.08 25.12 5.61
CA LYS A 16 9.49 26.38 6.25
C LYS A 16 9.80 26.23 7.73
N THR A 17 9.41 25.10 8.36
CA THR A 17 9.82 24.80 9.74
C THR A 17 11.34 24.86 9.84
N ARG A 18 11.85 25.64 10.79
CA ARG A 18 13.28 25.87 10.99
C ARG A 18 13.74 25.36 12.35
N ALA A 19 15.02 25.07 12.47
CA ALA A 19 15.66 24.66 13.72
C ALA A 19 16.93 25.49 13.93
N VAL A 20 16.93 26.38 14.92
CA VAL A 20 18.06 27.28 15.22
C VAL A 20 18.95 26.64 16.30
N PRO A 21 20.26 26.40 16.03
CA PRO A 21 21.18 25.84 17.02
C PRO A 21 21.23 26.68 18.31
N GLN A 22 21.33 26.02 19.46
CA GLN A 22 21.46 26.63 20.78
C GLN A 22 22.83 26.30 21.40
N ALA A 23 23.23 27.08 22.40
CA ALA A 23 24.53 26.92 23.07
C ALA A 23 24.68 25.59 23.83
N ASP A 24 23.58 24.98 24.25
CA ASP A 24 23.54 23.69 24.95
C ASP A 24 23.57 22.47 24.01
N GLY A 25 23.74 22.71 22.69
CA GLY A 25 23.74 21.67 21.66
C GLY A 25 22.35 21.24 21.19
N SER A 26 21.28 21.77 21.79
CA SER A 26 19.92 21.59 21.30
C SER A 26 19.61 22.55 20.14
N TYR A 27 18.39 22.47 19.61
CA TYR A 27 17.86 23.36 18.59
C TYR A 27 16.52 23.93 19.03
N ALA A 28 16.27 25.21 18.78
CA ALA A 28 14.95 25.82 18.89
C ALA A 28 14.20 25.61 17.57
N VAL A 29 13.18 24.75 17.58
CA VAL A 29 12.37 24.39 16.42
C VAL A 29 11.15 25.30 16.37
N THR A 30 10.99 26.02 15.26
CA THR A 30 9.87 26.95 15.06
C THR A 30 9.14 26.64 13.75
N GLY A 31 7.82 26.45 13.80
CA GLY A 31 6.99 26.22 12.61
C GLY A 31 5.66 25.55 12.92
N SER A 32 4.93 25.14 11.88
CA SER A 32 3.69 24.39 12.00
C SER A 32 3.70 23.18 11.09
N LYS A 33 3.15 22.07 11.58
CA LYS A 33 2.98 20.81 10.87
C LYS A 33 1.50 20.43 10.87
N ILE A 34 1.01 19.88 9.77
CA ILE A 34 -0.40 19.48 9.62
C ILE A 34 -0.52 17.99 9.32
N PHE A 35 -1.71 17.46 9.55
CA PHE A 35 -2.04 16.04 9.32
C PHE A 35 -1.21 15.06 10.16
N ILE A 36 -0.85 15.47 11.38
CA ILE A 36 -0.02 14.65 12.26
C ILE A 36 -0.90 13.64 12.98
N SER A 37 -0.83 12.39 12.53
CA SER A 37 -1.51 11.27 13.19
C SER A 37 -0.94 11.04 14.59
N ALA A 38 -1.82 10.88 15.57
CA ALA A 38 -1.49 10.80 16.99
C ALA A 38 -0.62 11.98 17.47
N GLY A 39 -0.86 13.18 16.91
CA GLY A 39 -0.09 14.37 17.28
C GLY A 39 -0.31 14.83 18.72
N GLU A 40 -1.43 14.49 19.34
CA GLU A 40 -1.71 14.74 20.76
C GLU A 40 -2.72 13.72 21.27
N HIS A 41 -2.56 13.28 22.52
CA HIS A 41 -3.46 12.39 23.25
C HIS A 41 -3.05 12.27 24.73
N ASP A 42 -3.91 11.65 25.53
CA ASP A 42 -3.74 11.35 26.97
C ASP A 42 -3.40 9.87 27.25
N MET A 43 -3.14 9.06 26.22
CA MET A 43 -2.81 7.63 26.35
C MET A 43 -1.37 7.33 26.77
N SER A 44 -0.50 8.34 26.92
CA SER A 44 0.89 8.18 27.35
C SER A 44 1.39 9.43 28.07
N ASP A 45 2.38 9.25 28.95
CA ASP A 45 2.98 10.34 29.72
C ASP A 45 3.77 11.32 28.83
N ASN A 46 4.34 10.83 27.73
CA ASN A 46 5.07 11.63 26.76
C ASN A 46 4.75 11.23 25.31
N ILE A 47 5.01 12.15 24.37
CA ILE A 47 4.92 11.91 22.93
C ILE A 47 6.23 12.39 22.29
N ILE A 48 6.86 11.54 21.49
CA ILE A 48 8.11 11.88 20.82
C ILE A 48 7.83 12.26 19.36
N HIS A 49 7.92 13.55 19.04
CA HIS A 49 7.72 14.03 17.69
C HIS A 49 9.02 13.95 16.89
N LEU A 50 9.02 13.18 15.81
CA LEU A 50 10.08 13.19 14.80
C LEU A 50 9.78 14.27 13.77
N VAL A 51 10.45 15.42 13.85
CA VAL A 51 10.12 16.65 13.10
C VAL A 51 11.14 16.92 12.01
N LEU A 52 10.68 17.13 10.77
CA LEU A 52 11.52 17.65 9.69
C LEU A 52 11.57 19.17 9.73
N ALA A 53 12.77 19.72 9.78
CA ALA A 53 13.02 21.16 9.77
C ALA A 53 14.33 21.49 9.03
N LYS A 54 14.51 22.76 8.66
CA LYS A 54 15.73 23.27 8.01
C LYS A 54 16.60 24.05 8.99
N LEU A 55 17.90 23.90 8.85
CA LEU A 55 18.88 24.75 9.54
C LEU A 55 18.94 26.14 8.86
N PRO A 56 19.39 27.21 9.57
CA PRO A 56 19.43 28.57 9.01
C PRO A 56 20.26 28.70 7.73
N ASP A 57 21.32 27.90 7.61
CA ASP A 57 22.27 27.85 6.50
C ASP A 57 22.03 26.66 5.56
N ALA A 58 20.91 25.94 5.72
CA ALA A 58 20.64 24.74 4.95
C ALA A 58 20.43 25.04 3.46
N PRO A 59 20.92 24.17 2.55
CA PRO A 59 20.63 24.27 1.12
C PRO A 59 19.12 24.28 0.82
N ALA A 60 18.74 24.88 -0.30
CA ALA A 60 17.36 24.82 -0.79
C ALA A 60 16.93 23.37 -1.13
N GLY A 61 15.62 23.14 -1.13
CA GLY A 61 15.02 21.85 -1.47
C GLY A 61 15.20 20.77 -0.40
N THR A 62 15.07 19.52 -0.82
CA THR A 62 15.09 18.33 0.06
C THR A 62 16.46 18.03 0.66
N LYS A 63 17.54 18.50 0.03
CA LYS A 63 18.92 18.33 0.50
C LYS A 63 19.25 19.16 1.73
N GLY A 64 18.43 20.14 2.12
CA GLY A 64 18.62 20.94 3.33
C GLY A 64 17.76 20.50 4.52
N ILE A 65 17.14 19.33 4.45
CA ILE A 65 16.21 18.86 5.48
C ILE A 65 16.97 18.06 6.53
N SER A 66 16.79 18.42 7.79
CA SER A 66 17.28 17.69 8.97
C SER A 66 16.10 17.08 9.74
N LEU A 67 16.39 16.07 10.57
CA LEU A 67 15.39 15.38 11.40
C LEU A 67 15.69 15.65 12.87
N PHE A 68 14.66 16.00 13.64
CA PHE A 68 14.79 16.32 15.06
C PHE A 68 13.85 15.48 15.93
N ILE A 69 14.33 15.07 17.09
CA ILE A 69 13.49 14.63 18.21
C ILE A 69 12.98 15.89 18.91
N VAL A 70 11.67 16.08 18.97
CA VAL A 70 11.02 17.14 19.75
C VAL A 70 10.01 16.47 20.67
N PRO A 71 10.35 16.25 21.96
CA PRO A 71 9.42 15.60 22.87
C PRO A 71 8.33 16.58 23.33
N LYS A 72 7.13 16.07 23.64
CA LYS A 72 6.02 16.83 24.22
C LYS A 72 6.39 17.40 25.60
N PHE A 73 7.03 16.58 26.42
CA PHE A 73 7.65 16.96 27.68
C PHE A 73 9.14 16.67 27.63
N LEU A 74 9.97 17.61 28.06
CA LEU A 74 11.41 17.39 28.19
C LEU A 74 11.68 16.32 29.25
N PRO A 75 12.64 15.40 29.02
CA PRO A 75 12.95 14.39 30.02
C PRO A 75 13.53 15.06 31.27
N ASP A 76 13.11 14.59 32.44
CA ASP A 76 13.70 14.98 33.71
C ASP A 76 15.04 14.24 33.97
N ALA A 77 15.61 14.41 35.17
CA ALA A 77 16.88 13.79 35.53
C ALA A 77 16.83 12.24 35.57
N SER A 78 15.64 11.64 35.69
CA SER A 78 15.42 10.19 35.61
C SER A 78 15.09 9.70 34.20
N GLY A 79 14.89 10.60 33.23
CA GLY A 79 14.49 10.28 31.87
C GLY A 79 12.98 10.24 31.65
N GLU A 80 12.19 10.57 32.68
CA GLU A 80 10.73 10.58 32.64
C GLU A 80 10.17 11.92 32.15
N ALA A 81 8.86 12.00 31.87
CA ALA A 81 8.23 13.22 31.39
C ALA A 81 8.30 14.36 32.44
N GLY A 82 9.08 15.41 32.14
CA GLY A 82 9.25 16.59 32.97
C GLY A 82 8.49 17.81 32.47
N GLU A 83 9.19 18.93 32.28
CA GLU A 83 8.59 20.20 31.87
C GLU A 83 7.97 20.13 30.46
N ARG A 84 6.83 20.80 30.26
CA ARG A 84 6.18 20.90 28.95
C ARG A 84 7.08 21.66 27.97
N ASN A 85 7.37 21.04 26.83
CA ASN A 85 8.14 21.68 25.77
C ASN A 85 7.25 22.62 24.93
N GLY A 86 7.88 23.45 24.09
CA GLY A 86 7.21 24.40 23.18
C GLY A 86 6.46 23.78 22.00
N VAL A 87 5.81 22.62 22.19
CA VAL A 87 4.96 21.96 21.18
C VAL A 87 3.52 21.86 21.66
N SER A 88 2.60 22.35 20.82
CA SER A 88 1.16 22.39 21.12
C SER A 88 0.32 21.89 19.95
N CYS A 89 -0.84 21.30 20.26
CA CYS A 89 -1.83 20.92 19.27
C CYS A 89 -2.82 22.07 19.07
N GLY A 90 -2.76 22.74 17.92
CA GLY A 90 -3.62 23.89 17.61
C GLY A 90 -5.04 23.51 17.22
N SER A 91 -5.22 22.37 16.53
CA SER A 91 -6.53 21.86 16.14
C SER A 91 -6.49 20.38 15.78
N ILE A 92 -7.67 19.75 15.67
CA ILE A 92 -7.86 18.38 15.18
C ILE A 92 -8.78 18.38 13.95
N GLU A 93 -8.46 17.54 12.96
CA GLU A 93 -9.18 17.48 11.69
C GLU A 93 -10.49 16.67 11.77
N HIS A 94 -11.54 17.19 11.11
CA HIS A 94 -12.79 16.46 10.91
C HIS A 94 -12.70 15.56 9.66
N LYS A 95 -12.51 14.26 9.88
CA LYS A 95 -12.22 13.30 8.80
C LYS A 95 -13.43 12.45 8.40
N MET A 96 -13.37 11.93 7.17
CA MET A 96 -14.30 10.91 6.65
C MET A 96 -14.30 9.64 7.50
N GLY A 97 -13.13 9.08 7.76
CA GLY A 97 -12.91 7.85 8.52
C GLY A 97 -11.80 8.02 9.55
N ILE A 98 -11.41 6.90 10.19
CA ILE A 98 -10.39 6.81 11.24
C ILE A 98 -10.52 7.91 12.30
N LYS A 99 -11.77 8.21 12.68
CA LYS A 99 -12.12 9.39 13.49
C LYS A 99 -11.50 9.38 14.89
N ALA A 100 -11.27 8.19 15.44
CA ALA A 100 -10.62 8.01 16.74
C ALA A 100 -9.11 8.32 16.72
N SER A 101 -8.46 8.26 15.55
CA SER A 101 -7.06 8.70 15.42
C SER A 101 -7.03 10.22 15.33
N ALA A 102 -6.53 10.89 16.36
CA ALA A 102 -6.35 12.34 16.35
C ALA A 102 -5.39 12.72 15.21
N THR A 103 -5.83 13.62 14.34
CA THR A 103 -5.04 14.13 13.23
C THR A 103 -4.88 15.61 13.46
N CYS A 104 -3.67 16.02 13.84
CA CYS A 104 -3.45 17.30 14.48
C CYS A 104 -2.78 18.30 13.54
N VAL A 105 -3.08 19.57 13.76
CA VAL A 105 -2.18 20.68 13.46
C VAL A 105 -1.30 20.89 14.70
N LEU A 106 0.01 20.74 14.55
CA LEU A 106 0.99 20.96 15.60
C LEU A 106 1.73 22.27 15.36
N ASN A 107 1.89 23.07 16.42
CA ASN A 107 2.69 24.28 16.43
C ASN A 107 3.94 24.04 17.29
N PHE A 108 5.07 24.52 16.79
CA PHE A 108 6.36 24.49 17.45
C PHE A 108 6.80 25.94 17.65
N ASP A 109 6.87 26.36 18.91
CA ASP A 109 7.19 27.72 19.34
C ASP A 109 8.50 27.68 20.12
N ASP A 110 9.61 27.84 19.38
CA ASP A 110 10.98 27.66 19.89
C ASP A 110 11.15 26.36 20.69
N ALA A 111 10.47 25.30 20.23
CA ALA A 111 10.43 24.00 20.87
C ALA A 111 11.85 23.41 20.91
N LYS A 112 12.30 22.98 22.08
CA LYS A 112 13.62 22.37 22.21
C LYS A 112 13.63 21.01 21.50
N GLY A 113 14.53 20.86 20.55
CA GLY A 113 14.70 19.67 19.73
C GLY A 113 16.16 19.20 19.65
N PHE A 114 16.35 17.93 19.31
CA PHE A 114 17.64 17.27 19.25
C PHE A 114 17.84 16.62 17.89
N LEU A 115 18.94 16.93 17.21
CA LEU A 115 19.23 16.43 15.87
C LEU A 115 19.38 14.90 15.87
N ILE A 116 18.76 14.22 14.91
CA ILE A 116 18.99 12.80 14.60
C ILE A 116 19.92 12.70 13.40
N GLY A 117 21.02 11.98 13.57
CA GLY A 117 22.01 11.77 12.51
C GLY A 117 22.76 13.04 12.14
N GLU A 118 23.18 13.14 10.88
CA GLU A 118 23.95 14.28 10.39
C GLU A 118 23.05 15.44 9.95
N PRO A 119 23.53 16.70 10.08
CA PRO A 119 22.87 17.85 9.48
C PRO A 119 22.54 17.61 8.01
N ASN A 120 21.35 18.04 7.58
CA ASN A 120 20.87 17.96 6.20
C ASN A 120 20.67 16.53 5.65
N LYS A 121 20.69 15.50 6.52
CA LYS A 121 20.42 14.09 6.17
C LYS A 121 19.10 13.57 6.73
N GLY A 122 18.18 14.45 7.11
CA GLY A 122 16.93 14.08 7.78
C GLY A 122 16.04 13.13 6.97
N LEU A 123 15.97 13.31 5.65
CA LEU A 123 15.22 12.39 4.79
C LEU A 123 15.87 11.00 4.74
N ASN A 124 17.21 10.90 4.71
CA ASN A 124 17.91 9.62 4.74
C ASN A 124 17.57 8.85 6.02
N CYS A 125 17.56 9.53 7.16
CA CYS A 125 17.12 8.94 8.42
C CYS A 125 15.66 8.48 8.37
N MET A 126 14.76 9.25 7.76
CA MET A 126 13.34 8.87 7.64
C MET A 126 13.13 7.67 6.71
N PHE A 127 13.92 7.57 5.64
CA PHE A 127 13.81 6.47 4.67
C PHE A 127 14.10 5.10 5.27
N THR A 128 14.84 5.00 6.37
CA THR A 128 15.06 3.72 7.08
C THR A 128 13.76 3.16 7.67
N MET A 129 12.83 4.03 8.07
CA MET A 129 11.53 3.66 8.63
C MET A 129 10.45 3.50 7.54
N MET A 130 10.68 4.09 6.36
CA MET A 130 9.66 4.20 5.31
C MET A 130 9.22 2.84 4.75
N ASN A 131 10.13 1.85 4.66
CA ASN A 131 9.76 0.50 4.20
C ASN A 131 8.73 -0.15 5.14
N HIS A 132 8.93 -0.04 6.45
CA HIS A 132 7.99 -0.53 7.46
C HIS A 132 6.67 0.25 7.41
N ALA A 133 6.72 1.58 7.34
CA ALA A 133 5.53 2.43 7.29
C ALA A 133 4.65 2.14 6.04
N ARG A 134 5.28 1.92 4.88
CA ARG A 134 4.59 1.61 3.63
C ARG A 134 3.97 0.21 3.64
N LEU A 135 4.67 -0.79 4.17
CA LEU A 135 4.09 -2.12 4.35
C LEU A 135 2.90 -2.06 5.33
N GLY A 136 3.07 -1.37 6.47
CA GLY A 136 2.00 -1.17 7.45
C GLY A 136 0.78 -0.46 6.86
N THR A 137 0.99 0.53 5.98
CA THR A 137 -0.10 1.19 5.24
C THR A 137 -0.80 0.23 4.27
N GLY A 138 -0.04 -0.57 3.51
CA GLY A 138 -0.60 -1.63 2.67
C GLY A 138 -1.47 -2.61 3.47
N MET A 139 -0.99 -3.02 4.64
CA MET A 139 -1.71 -3.91 5.56
C MET A 139 -3.05 -3.34 6.04
N GLN A 140 -3.21 -2.02 6.15
CA GLN A 140 -4.52 -1.45 6.52
C GLN A 140 -5.58 -1.76 5.46
N GLY A 141 -5.23 -1.66 4.18
CA GLY A 141 -6.12 -2.04 3.08
C GLY A 141 -6.52 -3.52 3.16
N LEU A 142 -5.55 -4.40 3.41
CA LEU A 142 -5.78 -5.84 3.63
C LEU A 142 -6.67 -6.10 4.86
N CYS A 143 -6.37 -5.53 6.01
CA CYS A 143 -7.06 -5.83 7.26
C CYS A 143 -8.52 -5.34 7.22
N LEU A 144 -8.78 -4.14 6.69
CA LEU A 144 -10.14 -3.64 6.49
C LEU A 144 -10.89 -4.45 5.43
N GLY A 145 -10.21 -4.84 4.35
CA GLY A 145 -10.75 -5.74 3.35
C GLY A 145 -11.13 -7.11 3.91
N GLU A 146 -10.31 -7.67 4.81
CA GLU A 146 -10.58 -8.93 5.49
C GLU A 146 -11.80 -8.84 6.42
N ALA A 147 -11.86 -7.80 7.27
CA ALA A 147 -13.03 -7.57 8.12
C ALA A 147 -14.31 -7.43 7.28
N SER A 148 -14.22 -6.72 6.15
CA SER A 148 -15.33 -6.56 5.22
C SER A 148 -15.76 -7.89 4.60
N PHE A 149 -14.81 -8.74 4.21
CA PHE A 149 -15.10 -10.07 3.68
C PHE A 149 -15.79 -10.97 4.69
N GLN A 150 -15.32 -10.99 5.94
CA GLN A 150 -15.93 -11.78 7.01
C GLN A 150 -17.38 -11.36 7.29
N GLY A 151 -17.64 -10.04 7.30
CA GLY A 151 -19.01 -9.52 7.40
C GLY A 151 -19.88 -9.93 6.20
N ALA A 152 -19.37 -9.72 4.99
CA ALA A 152 -20.10 -9.99 3.74
C ALA A 152 -20.42 -11.46 3.54
N ILE A 153 -19.47 -12.38 3.80
CA ILE A 153 -19.70 -13.81 3.60
C ILE A 153 -20.74 -14.34 4.58
N LYS A 154 -20.72 -13.89 5.85
CA LYS A 154 -21.74 -14.26 6.84
C LYS A 154 -23.12 -13.79 6.38
N TYR A 155 -23.26 -12.50 6.04
CA TYR A 155 -24.52 -11.94 5.57
C TYR A 155 -25.05 -12.64 4.31
N ALA A 156 -24.16 -12.97 3.36
CA ALA A 156 -24.56 -13.63 2.13
C ALA A 156 -25.11 -15.05 2.32
N ASN A 157 -24.63 -15.77 3.34
CA ASN A 157 -25.12 -17.10 3.70
C ASN A 157 -26.49 -17.05 4.43
N ASP A 158 -26.77 -15.96 5.14
CA ASP A 158 -27.99 -15.84 5.95
C ASP A 158 -29.13 -15.14 5.20
N ARG A 159 -28.83 -14.09 4.44
CA ARG A 159 -29.84 -13.25 3.79
C ARG A 159 -30.56 -14.02 2.70
N LEU A 160 -31.88 -14.22 2.87
CA LEU A 160 -32.74 -14.84 1.87
C LEU A 160 -33.31 -13.78 0.91
N GLN A 161 -33.12 -13.97 -0.39
CA GLN A 161 -33.72 -13.12 -1.42
C GLN A 161 -33.71 -13.78 -2.80
N MET A 162 -34.89 -13.85 -3.43
CA MET A 162 -35.11 -14.52 -4.74
C MET A 162 -34.71 -16.01 -4.75
N ARG A 163 -34.93 -16.69 -5.89
CA ARG A 163 -34.45 -18.06 -6.13
C ARG A 163 -33.23 -18.05 -7.04
N ALA A 164 -32.37 -19.05 -6.91
CA ALA A 164 -31.27 -19.23 -7.85
C ALA A 164 -31.81 -19.47 -9.27
N LEU A 165 -31.05 -18.99 -10.27
CA LEU A 165 -31.40 -19.12 -11.68
C LEU A 165 -31.45 -20.58 -12.17
N THR A 166 -30.84 -21.51 -11.42
CA THR A 166 -30.77 -22.94 -11.73
C THR A 166 -31.68 -23.77 -10.81
N GLY A 167 -32.80 -23.18 -10.38
CA GLY A 167 -33.75 -23.79 -9.46
C GLY A 167 -33.39 -23.61 -7.99
N ALA A 168 -34.39 -23.73 -7.11
CA ALA A 168 -34.26 -23.48 -5.68
C ALA A 168 -33.12 -24.29 -5.05
N LYS A 169 -32.26 -23.62 -4.28
CA LYS A 169 -31.16 -24.25 -3.52
C LYS A 169 -31.49 -24.46 -2.05
N ALA A 170 -32.45 -23.72 -1.52
CA ALA A 170 -33.06 -23.94 -0.22
C ALA A 170 -34.58 -24.12 -0.42
N PRO A 171 -35.03 -25.29 -0.90
CA PRO A 171 -36.43 -25.51 -1.26
C PRO A 171 -37.38 -25.33 -0.07
N ASP A 172 -36.92 -25.63 1.14
CA ASP A 172 -37.71 -25.53 2.38
C ASP A 172 -37.79 -24.09 2.95
N LYS A 173 -37.07 -23.13 2.36
CA LYS A 173 -37.09 -21.71 2.77
C LYS A 173 -37.91 -20.88 1.79
N PRO A 174 -38.42 -19.68 2.16
CA PRO A 174 -39.20 -18.82 1.26
C PRO A 174 -38.39 -18.25 0.08
N ALA A 175 -37.07 -18.14 0.22
CA ALA A 175 -36.12 -17.74 -0.82
C ALA A 175 -34.76 -18.41 -0.56
N ASP A 176 -33.87 -18.34 -1.54
CA ASP A 176 -32.51 -18.86 -1.39
C ASP A 176 -31.59 -17.81 -0.73
N PRO A 177 -30.56 -18.24 0.02
CA PRO A 177 -29.50 -17.37 0.47
C PRO A 177 -28.82 -16.65 -0.70
N ILE A 178 -28.51 -15.37 -0.57
CA ILE A 178 -27.99 -14.59 -1.70
C ILE A 178 -26.63 -15.08 -2.22
N ILE A 179 -25.88 -15.86 -1.43
CA ILE A 179 -24.61 -16.48 -1.86
C ILE A 179 -24.76 -17.38 -3.10
N VAL A 180 -25.97 -17.85 -3.43
CA VAL A 180 -26.21 -18.67 -4.62
C VAL A 180 -26.15 -17.85 -5.92
N HIS A 181 -26.28 -16.53 -5.84
CA HIS A 181 -26.38 -15.66 -7.02
C HIS A 181 -25.00 -15.38 -7.63
N PRO A 182 -24.83 -15.50 -8.96
CA PRO A 182 -23.53 -15.35 -9.61
C PRO A 182 -22.79 -14.05 -9.30
N ASP A 183 -23.49 -12.92 -9.23
CA ASP A 183 -22.85 -11.63 -8.94
C ASP A 183 -22.37 -11.52 -7.48
N VAL A 184 -23.13 -12.05 -6.52
CA VAL A 184 -22.70 -12.13 -5.12
C VAL A 184 -21.46 -13.01 -4.99
N ARG A 185 -21.44 -14.17 -5.68
CA ARG A 185 -20.25 -15.03 -5.73
C ARG A 185 -19.06 -14.33 -6.38
N ARG A 186 -19.27 -13.57 -7.46
CA ARG A 186 -18.23 -12.78 -8.12
C ARG A 186 -17.62 -11.78 -7.14
N MET A 187 -18.44 -11.01 -6.42
CA MET A 187 -17.96 -10.04 -5.41
C MET A 187 -17.18 -10.74 -4.29
N LEU A 188 -17.74 -11.79 -3.69
CA LEU A 188 -17.10 -12.53 -2.60
C LEU A 188 -15.80 -13.21 -3.04
N LEU A 189 -15.73 -13.76 -4.26
CA LEU A 189 -14.50 -14.34 -4.82
C LEU A 189 -13.45 -13.27 -5.11
N THR A 190 -13.84 -12.09 -5.60
CA THR A 190 -12.91 -10.94 -5.73
C THR A 190 -12.35 -10.55 -4.37
N MET A 191 -13.21 -10.45 -3.35
CA MET A 191 -12.79 -10.13 -1.98
C MET A 191 -11.80 -11.16 -1.42
N LYS A 192 -12.15 -12.45 -1.52
CA LYS A 192 -11.30 -13.56 -1.09
C LYS A 192 -9.95 -13.58 -1.83
N ALA A 193 -9.98 -13.41 -3.15
CA ALA A 193 -8.80 -13.48 -4.00
C ALA A 193 -7.80 -12.34 -3.72
N PHE A 194 -8.28 -11.12 -3.49
CA PHE A 194 -7.41 -10.02 -3.10
C PHE A 194 -6.92 -10.15 -1.65
N ASN A 195 -7.79 -10.47 -0.69
CA ASN A 195 -7.38 -10.58 0.71
C ASN A 195 -6.32 -11.66 0.92
N GLU A 196 -6.53 -12.86 0.37
CA GLU A 196 -5.55 -13.94 0.53
C GLU A 196 -4.26 -13.70 -0.25
N GLY A 197 -4.34 -13.12 -1.46
CA GLY A 197 -3.16 -12.75 -2.25
C GLY A 197 -2.34 -11.64 -1.58
N ASN A 198 -3.00 -10.58 -1.10
CA ASN A 198 -2.35 -9.48 -0.39
C ASN A 198 -1.78 -9.93 0.97
N ARG A 199 -2.39 -10.92 1.63
CA ARG A 199 -1.84 -11.55 2.83
C ARG A 199 -0.56 -12.32 2.52
N ALA A 200 -0.52 -13.08 1.43
CA ALA A 200 0.70 -13.74 0.97
C ALA A 200 1.79 -12.72 0.62
N LEU A 201 1.43 -11.59 -0.01
CA LEU A 201 2.36 -10.50 -0.32
C LEU A 201 2.92 -9.87 0.96
N THR A 202 2.05 -9.63 1.95
CA THR A 202 2.46 -9.11 3.26
C THR A 202 3.49 -10.00 3.91
N TYR A 203 3.25 -11.31 3.99
CA TYR A 203 4.20 -12.25 4.59
C TYR A 203 5.50 -12.33 3.79
N PHE A 204 5.42 -12.35 2.46
CA PHE A 204 6.59 -12.37 1.59
C PHE A 204 7.48 -11.14 1.81
N THR A 205 6.88 -9.95 1.85
CA THR A 205 7.62 -8.69 2.08
C THR A 205 8.11 -8.55 3.52
N ALA A 206 7.32 -9.00 4.51
CA ALA A 206 7.76 -9.02 5.92
C ALA A 206 8.97 -9.92 6.14
N GLN A 207 9.00 -11.10 5.51
CA GLN A 207 10.18 -11.97 5.55
C GLN A 207 11.42 -11.29 4.97
N MET A 208 11.28 -10.50 3.91
CA MET A 208 12.40 -9.73 3.35
C MET A 208 12.87 -8.61 4.30
N LEU A 209 11.96 -7.98 5.06
CA LEU A 209 12.35 -7.04 6.11
C LEU A 209 13.21 -7.72 7.18
N ASP A 210 12.81 -8.90 7.64
CA ASP A 210 13.58 -9.68 8.61
C ASP A 210 14.95 -10.08 8.05
N VAL A 211 15.02 -10.57 6.81
CA VAL A 211 16.30 -10.92 6.17
C VAL A 211 17.21 -9.70 6.05
N ALA A 212 16.69 -8.56 5.57
CA ALA A 212 17.46 -7.32 5.43
C ALA A 212 18.01 -6.83 6.77
N HIS A 213 17.26 -7.00 7.86
CA HIS A 213 17.64 -6.52 9.18
C HIS A 213 18.55 -7.48 9.97
N LEU A 214 18.25 -8.78 9.90
CA LEU A 214 18.78 -9.79 10.83
C LEU A 214 19.76 -10.77 10.18
N SER A 215 19.81 -10.87 8.86
CA SER A 215 20.69 -11.85 8.20
C SER A 215 22.17 -11.53 8.47
N PRO A 216 22.98 -12.53 8.88
CA PRO A 216 24.42 -12.36 9.02
C PRO A 216 25.14 -12.29 7.66
N ASP A 217 24.49 -12.78 6.59
CA ASP A 217 25.01 -12.74 5.23
C ASP A 217 24.71 -11.38 4.58
N ALA A 218 25.76 -10.67 4.15
CA ALA A 218 25.68 -9.37 3.51
C ALA A 218 25.01 -9.43 2.13
N ASP A 219 25.23 -10.51 1.36
CA ASP A 219 24.64 -10.65 0.03
C ASP A 219 23.12 -10.89 0.15
N ALA A 220 22.72 -11.75 1.10
CA ALA A 220 21.30 -11.97 1.40
C ALA A 220 20.60 -10.69 1.89
N ARG A 221 21.26 -9.85 2.71
CA ARG A 221 20.72 -8.55 3.11
C ARG A 221 20.52 -7.64 1.90
N GLN A 222 21.52 -7.54 1.03
CA GLN A 222 21.44 -6.67 -0.14
C GLN A 222 20.37 -7.13 -1.14
N GLU A 223 20.21 -8.43 -1.35
CA GLU A 223 19.14 -8.98 -2.19
C GLU A 223 17.76 -8.67 -1.60
N ALA A 224 17.59 -8.83 -0.29
CA ALA A 224 16.34 -8.49 0.40
C ALA A 224 16.03 -6.99 0.32
N GLU A 225 17.02 -6.11 0.51
CA GLU A 225 16.88 -4.67 0.34
C GLU A 225 16.45 -4.27 -1.08
N ASP A 226 17.07 -4.88 -2.10
CA ASP A 226 16.73 -4.66 -3.52
C ASP A 226 15.26 -5.09 -3.79
N LEU A 227 14.84 -6.24 -3.26
CA LEU A 227 13.46 -6.71 -3.37
C LEU A 227 12.47 -5.80 -2.62
N LEU A 228 12.80 -5.36 -1.41
CA LEU A 228 11.98 -4.42 -0.64
C LEU A 228 11.81 -3.08 -1.36
N ALA A 229 12.89 -2.56 -1.94
CA ALA A 229 12.86 -1.31 -2.69
C ALA A 229 11.89 -1.39 -3.88
N PHE A 230 11.75 -2.56 -4.50
CA PHE A 230 10.79 -2.81 -5.58
C PHE A 230 9.36 -3.09 -5.09
N LEU A 231 9.21 -3.91 -4.05
CA LEU A 231 7.91 -4.39 -3.59
C LEU A 231 7.14 -3.41 -2.71
N THR A 232 7.82 -2.56 -1.93
CA THR A 232 7.13 -1.68 -0.97
C THR A 232 6.18 -0.67 -1.61
N PRO A 233 6.46 -0.04 -2.78
CA PRO A 233 5.48 0.81 -3.44
C PRO A 233 4.27 0.01 -3.95
N ILE A 234 4.49 -1.22 -4.42
CA ILE A 234 3.42 -2.14 -4.84
C ILE A 234 2.56 -2.52 -3.64
N CYS A 235 3.17 -2.93 -2.53
CA CYS A 235 2.47 -3.27 -1.29
C CYS A 235 1.60 -2.09 -0.83
N LYS A 236 2.16 -0.88 -0.79
CA LYS A 236 1.41 0.30 -0.37
C LYS A 236 0.24 0.55 -1.32
N ALA A 237 0.50 0.79 -2.60
CA ALA A 237 -0.54 1.31 -3.49
C ALA A 237 -1.52 0.22 -3.96
N PHE A 238 -1.03 -0.93 -4.41
CA PHE A 238 -1.90 -2.01 -4.89
C PHE A 238 -2.78 -2.58 -3.77
N MET A 239 -2.24 -2.82 -2.56
CA MET A 239 -3.05 -3.37 -1.46
C MET A 239 -4.09 -2.37 -0.95
N THR A 240 -3.80 -1.06 -1.01
CA THR A 240 -4.77 -0.04 -0.58
C THR A 240 -5.86 0.22 -1.61
N ASP A 241 -5.55 0.20 -2.92
CA ASP A 241 -6.56 0.30 -3.98
C ASP A 241 -7.45 -0.96 -4.02
N THR A 242 -6.86 -2.15 -3.95
CA THR A 242 -7.64 -3.39 -3.88
C THR A 242 -8.39 -3.53 -2.56
N GLY A 243 -7.84 -3.07 -1.43
CA GLY A 243 -8.57 -2.98 -0.17
C GLY A 243 -9.81 -2.08 -0.26
N LEU A 244 -9.74 -0.97 -1.01
CA LEU A 244 -10.90 -0.12 -1.26
C LEU A 244 -11.94 -0.82 -2.16
N GLU A 245 -11.52 -1.55 -3.20
CA GLU A 245 -12.43 -2.36 -4.02
C GLU A 245 -13.14 -3.43 -3.16
N VAL A 246 -12.37 -4.15 -2.34
CA VAL A 246 -12.87 -5.19 -1.43
C VAL A 246 -13.89 -4.62 -0.46
N THR A 247 -13.58 -3.52 0.22
CA THR A 247 -14.50 -2.92 1.20
C THR A 247 -15.79 -2.43 0.56
N ASN A 248 -15.73 -1.87 -0.65
CA ASN A 248 -16.93 -1.50 -1.42
C ASN A 248 -17.76 -2.72 -1.84
N HIS A 249 -17.13 -3.83 -2.27
CA HIS A 249 -17.85 -5.07 -2.54
C HIS A 249 -18.54 -5.62 -1.30
N GLY A 250 -17.88 -5.61 -0.13
CA GLY A 250 -18.50 -6.06 1.10
C GLY A 250 -19.72 -5.21 1.47
N MET A 251 -19.63 -3.88 1.33
CA MET A 251 -20.79 -3.00 1.51
C MET A 251 -21.90 -3.31 0.51
N GLN A 252 -21.56 -3.55 -0.77
CA GLN A 252 -22.52 -3.87 -1.83
C GLN A 252 -23.26 -5.20 -1.60
N VAL A 253 -22.60 -6.21 -1.03
CA VAL A 253 -23.22 -7.51 -0.69
C VAL A 253 -24.40 -7.36 0.28
N PHE A 254 -24.36 -6.35 1.16
CA PHE A 254 -25.46 -6.06 2.08
C PHE A 254 -26.65 -5.33 1.41
N GLY A 255 -26.48 -4.81 0.20
CA GLY A 255 -27.46 -3.94 -0.45
C GLY A 255 -27.71 -2.69 0.39
N GLY A 256 -28.98 -2.30 0.56
CA GLY A 256 -29.35 -1.12 1.35
C GLY A 256 -28.83 -1.15 2.80
N HIS A 257 -28.74 -2.32 3.43
CA HIS A 257 -28.18 -2.46 4.77
C HIS A 257 -26.71 -2.05 4.87
N GLY A 258 -25.94 -2.20 3.77
CA GLY A 258 -24.53 -1.82 3.75
C GLY A 258 -24.32 -0.32 3.96
N PHE A 259 -25.32 0.50 3.63
CA PHE A 259 -25.29 1.95 3.79
C PHE A 259 -25.75 2.43 5.18
N ILE A 260 -26.24 1.51 6.03
CA ILE A 260 -26.73 1.84 7.37
C ILE A 260 -25.60 1.60 8.38
N ARG A 261 -25.32 2.62 9.21
CA ARG A 261 -24.19 2.62 10.16
C ARG A 261 -24.18 1.43 11.12
N GLU A 262 -25.35 0.95 11.52
CA GLU A 262 -25.52 -0.18 12.46
C GLU A 262 -24.87 -1.48 11.98
N TRP A 263 -24.72 -1.66 10.65
CA TRP A 263 -24.05 -2.83 10.08
C TRP A 263 -22.52 -2.68 9.98
N GLY A 264 -21.99 -1.47 10.20
CA GLY A 264 -20.54 -1.20 10.23
C GLY A 264 -19.80 -1.29 8.87
N MET A 265 -20.43 -1.78 7.80
CA MET A 265 -19.77 -1.95 6.50
C MET A 265 -19.33 -0.63 5.88
N GLU A 266 -20.16 0.41 5.98
CA GLU A 266 -19.81 1.76 5.51
C GLU A 266 -18.61 2.35 6.25
N GLN A 267 -18.41 2.00 7.52
CA GLN A 267 -17.23 2.44 8.28
C GLN A 267 -15.95 1.87 7.68
N LEU A 268 -15.94 0.59 7.30
CA LEU A 268 -14.76 -0.04 6.69
C LEU A 268 -14.36 0.67 5.39
N VAL A 269 -15.34 1.10 4.58
CA VAL A 269 -15.09 1.88 3.36
C VAL A 269 -14.49 3.25 3.71
N ARG A 270 -15.08 3.97 4.67
CA ARG A 270 -14.58 5.28 5.12
C ARG A 270 -13.17 5.21 5.70
N ASP A 271 -12.91 4.21 6.53
CA ASP A 271 -11.63 4.03 7.21
C ASP A 271 -10.55 3.53 6.24
N CYS A 272 -10.91 2.77 5.20
CA CYS A 272 -9.97 2.33 4.16
C CYS A 272 -9.57 3.47 3.21
N ARG A 273 -10.44 4.47 3.02
CA ARG A 273 -10.25 5.52 2.01
C ARG A 273 -9.01 6.39 2.21
N ILE A 274 -8.50 6.49 3.44
CA ILE A 274 -7.28 7.26 3.75
C ILE A 274 -6.00 6.54 3.28
N ALA A 275 -6.01 5.20 3.20
CA ALA A 275 -4.81 4.42 2.94
C ALA A 275 -4.20 4.67 1.54
N PRO A 276 -4.98 4.89 0.46
CA PRO A 276 -4.46 5.36 -0.82
C PRO A 276 -3.86 6.78 -0.82
N ILE A 277 -4.09 7.58 0.22
CA ILE A 277 -3.77 9.02 0.26
C ILE A 277 -2.49 9.27 1.06
N TYR A 278 -2.43 8.86 2.33
CA TYR A 278 -1.28 9.17 3.19
C TYR A 278 -0.08 8.25 2.95
N GLU A 279 1.03 8.52 3.65
CA GLU A 279 2.30 7.81 3.47
C GLU A 279 2.75 7.80 1.99
N GLY A 280 2.48 8.92 1.30
CA GLY A 280 2.62 9.10 -0.14
C GLY A 280 1.42 8.55 -0.92
N THR A 281 0.75 9.41 -1.69
CA THR A 281 -0.42 9.02 -2.48
C THR A 281 -0.08 7.87 -3.43
N ASN A 282 -1.07 7.09 -3.86
CA ASN A 282 -0.81 5.97 -4.76
C ASN A 282 -0.17 6.40 -6.10
N GLY A 283 -0.47 7.61 -6.59
CA GLY A 283 0.25 8.19 -7.73
C GLY A 283 1.75 8.45 -7.44
N ILE A 284 2.09 8.87 -6.23
CA ILE A 284 3.49 9.02 -5.81
C ILE A 284 4.19 7.68 -5.63
N GLN A 285 3.51 6.66 -5.13
CA GLN A 285 4.07 5.29 -5.08
C GLN A 285 4.29 4.73 -6.49
N ALA A 286 3.38 5.01 -7.41
CA ALA A 286 3.48 4.61 -8.80
C ALA A 286 4.68 5.27 -9.51
N LEU A 287 4.85 6.59 -9.31
CA LEU A 287 6.02 7.33 -9.78
C LEU A 287 7.31 6.85 -9.12
N ASP A 288 7.28 6.54 -7.82
CA ASP A 288 8.43 5.95 -7.12
C ASP A 288 8.83 4.64 -7.78
N LEU A 289 7.88 3.72 -7.97
CA LEU A 289 8.10 2.43 -8.61
C LEU A 289 8.70 2.60 -10.00
N LEU A 290 7.98 3.22 -10.94
CA LEU A 290 8.39 3.26 -12.33
C LEU A 290 9.60 4.18 -12.53
N GLY A 291 9.52 5.42 -12.04
CA GLY A 291 10.55 6.42 -12.24
C GLY A 291 11.84 6.11 -11.48
N ARG A 292 11.76 5.88 -10.17
CA ARG A 292 12.96 5.74 -9.31
C ARG A 292 13.42 4.29 -9.18
N LYS A 293 12.53 3.35 -8.88
CA LYS A 293 12.91 1.96 -8.57
C LYS A 293 13.21 1.17 -9.84
N VAL A 294 12.44 1.35 -10.90
CA VAL A 294 12.62 0.63 -12.16
C VAL A 294 13.58 1.38 -13.09
N LEU A 295 13.20 2.55 -13.60
CA LEU A 295 14.01 3.28 -14.58
C LEU A 295 15.30 3.84 -13.95
N GLY A 296 15.22 4.41 -12.75
CA GLY A 296 16.38 4.92 -12.02
C GLY A 296 17.42 3.87 -11.66
N SER A 297 17.04 2.60 -11.49
CA SER A 297 17.96 1.47 -11.31
C SER A 297 18.40 0.82 -12.64
N GLN A 298 18.06 1.42 -13.78
CA GLN A 298 18.27 0.86 -15.12
C GLN A 298 17.69 -0.57 -15.24
N GLY A 299 16.53 -0.79 -14.61
CA GLY A 299 15.81 -2.06 -14.57
C GLY A 299 16.41 -3.12 -13.65
N LYS A 300 17.47 -2.84 -12.88
CA LYS A 300 18.10 -3.84 -11.98
C LYS A 300 17.08 -4.44 -11.01
N LEU A 301 16.34 -3.58 -10.31
CA LEU A 301 15.40 -4.04 -9.27
C LEU A 301 14.24 -4.86 -9.86
N LEU A 302 13.71 -4.45 -11.03
CA LEU A 302 12.71 -5.23 -11.76
C LEU A 302 13.27 -6.60 -12.17
N ARG A 303 14.47 -6.64 -12.77
CA ARG A 303 15.10 -7.89 -13.21
C ARG A 303 15.32 -8.88 -12.08
N ASN A 304 15.66 -8.40 -10.88
CA ASN A 304 15.80 -9.27 -9.71
C ASN A 304 14.50 -10.00 -9.41
N PHE A 305 13.36 -9.29 -9.38
CA PHE A 305 12.05 -9.90 -9.14
C PHE A 305 11.57 -10.76 -10.31
N THR A 306 11.65 -10.29 -11.55
CA THR A 306 11.18 -11.06 -12.71
C THR A 306 11.99 -12.34 -12.94
N LYS A 307 13.26 -12.38 -12.50
CA LYS A 307 14.07 -13.61 -12.46
C LYS A 307 13.53 -14.64 -11.48
N ILE A 308 13.01 -14.21 -10.31
CA ILE A 308 12.36 -15.11 -9.35
C ILE A 308 11.11 -15.72 -9.99
N VAL A 309 10.27 -14.90 -10.61
CA VAL A 309 9.04 -15.35 -11.29
C VAL A 309 9.38 -16.28 -12.46
N HIS A 310 10.36 -15.92 -13.29
CA HIS A 310 10.76 -16.75 -14.43
C HIS A 310 11.29 -18.12 -14.00
N LYS A 311 12.17 -18.18 -12.99
CA LYS A 311 12.66 -19.46 -12.45
C LYS A 311 11.51 -20.31 -11.91
N PHE A 312 10.58 -19.68 -11.20
CA PHE A 312 9.39 -20.35 -10.70
C PHE A 312 8.53 -20.92 -11.83
N CYS A 313 8.27 -20.14 -12.88
CA CYS A 313 7.48 -20.61 -14.03
C CYS A 313 8.19 -21.74 -14.78
N ALA A 314 9.49 -21.62 -15.03
CA ALA A 314 10.29 -22.65 -15.69
C ALA A 314 10.26 -23.99 -14.94
N ALA A 315 10.37 -23.94 -13.60
CA ALA A 315 10.30 -25.13 -12.76
C ALA A 315 8.92 -25.82 -12.76
N ASN A 316 7.85 -25.10 -13.13
CA ASN A 316 6.46 -25.58 -13.02
C ASN A 316 5.72 -25.62 -14.36
N ALA A 317 6.39 -25.38 -15.49
CA ALA A 317 5.76 -25.26 -16.81
C ALA A 317 4.97 -26.52 -17.23
N GLY A 318 5.45 -27.71 -16.84
CA GLY A 318 4.82 -28.98 -17.13
C GLY A 318 3.77 -29.46 -16.12
N HIS A 319 3.38 -28.63 -15.14
CA HIS A 319 2.46 -29.06 -14.09
C HIS A 319 1.08 -29.43 -14.68
N PRO A 320 0.56 -30.66 -14.46
CA PRO A 320 -0.63 -31.16 -15.19
C PRO A 320 -1.88 -30.27 -15.07
N GLN A 321 -2.15 -29.75 -13.86
CA GLN A 321 -3.36 -28.97 -13.58
C GLN A 321 -3.14 -27.45 -13.62
N LEU A 322 -1.90 -26.98 -13.43
CA LEU A 322 -1.59 -25.56 -13.24
C LEU A 322 -0.72 -25.00 -14.37
N GLY A 323 -0.22 -25.83 -15.29
CA GLY A 323 0.69 -25.44 -16.36
C GLY A 323 0.14 -24.33 -17.26
N GLY A 324 -1.18 -24.32 -17.52
CA GLY A 324 -1.82 -23.23 -18.27
C GLY A 324 -1.72 -21.87 -17.57
N PHE A 325 -1.92 -21.83 -16.25
CA PHE A 325 -1.76 -20.61 -15.46
C PHE A 325 -0.29 -20.22 -15.29
N VAL A 326 0.62 -21.19 -15.16
CA VAL A 326 2.06 -20.95 -15.17
C VAL A 326 2.51 -20.29 -16.48
N ALA A 327 2.06 -20.80 -17.62
CA ALA A 327 2.35 -20.22 -18.93
C ALA A 327 1.77 -18.80 -19.07
N GLN A 328 0.55 -18.56 -18.58
CA GLN A 328 -0.06 -17.23 -18.56
C GLN A 328 0.77 -16.23 -17.73
N LEU A 329 1.25 -16.65 -16.55
CA LEU A 329 2.11 -15.80 -15.71
C LEU A 329 3.46 -15.52 -16.37
N ASP A 330 4.11 -16.53 -16.96
CA ASP A 330 5.40 -16.34 -17.64
C ASP A 330 5.29 -15.37 -18.82
N GLY A 331 4.24 -15.48 -19.64
CA GLY A 331 3.99 -14.54 -20.72
C GLY A 331 3.81 -13.09 -20.25
N LEU A 332 3.08 -12.88 -19.14
CA LEU A 332 2.93 -11.55 -18.53
C LEU A 332 4.25 -11.02 -17.94
N ASN A 333 5.07 -11.90 -17.36
CA ASN A 333 6.38 -11.56 -16.82
C ASN A 333 7.36 -11.12 -17.91
N GLN A 334 7.35 -11.78 -19.07
CA GLN A 334 8.12 -11.36 -20.25
C GLN A 334 7.65 -10.00 -20.79
N GLN A 335 6.34 -9.85 -20.98
CA GLN A 335 5.71 -8.62 -21.44
C GLN A 335 5.98 -7.43 -20.52
N TRP A 336 6.15 -7.66 -19.22
CA TRP A 336 6.50 -6.62 -18.26
C TRP A 336 7.86 -5.97 -18.58
N GLY A 337 8.85 -6.78 -18.97
CA GLY A 337 10.15 -6.29 -19.42
C GLY A 337 10.04 -5.45 -20.70
N GLU A 338 9.26 -5.93 -21.68
CA GLU A 338 9.02 -5.23 -22.94
C GLU A 338 8.35 -3.87 -22.74
N LEU A 339 7.28 -3.83 -21.92
CA LEU A 339 6.57 -2.59 -21.58
C LEU A 339 7.51 -1.60 -20.90
N THR A 340 8.34 -2.07 -19.97
CA THR A 340 9.32 -1.23 -19.29
C THR A 340 10.31 -0.60 -20.27
N MET A 341 10.80 -1.37 -21.24
CA MET A 341 11.71 -0.86 -22.27
C MET A 341 11.04 0.18 -23.17
N LYS A 342 9.80 -0.09 -23.61
CA LYS A 342 9.03 0.87 -24.43
C LYS A 342 8.83 2.21 -23.70
N VAL A 343 8.39 2.16 -22.44
CA VAL A 343 8.19 3.36 -21.62
C VAL A 343 9.51 4.09 -21.39
N GLY A 344 10.59 3.38 -21.07
CA GLY A 344 11.92 3.99 -20.90
C GLY A 344 12.43 4.68 -22.17
N MET A 345 12.20 4.08 -23.35
CA MET A 345 12.55 4.69 -24.63
C MET A 345 11.72 5.93 -24.95
N ALA A 346 10.42 5.91 -24.65
CA ALA A 346 9.54 7.07 -24.82
C ALA A 346 9.95 8.20 -23.86
N ALA A 347 10.26 7.86 -22.60
CA ALA A 347 10.69 8.79 -21.56
C ALA A 347 11.98 9.56 -21.89
N MET A 348 12.90 8.96 -22.66
CA MET A 348 14.10 9.66 -23.15
C MET A 348 13.77 10.83 -24.09
N LYS A 349 12.61 10.78 -24.76
CA LYS A 349 12.14 11.84 -25.67
C LYS A 349 11.17 12.78 -24.98
N ASN A 350 10.31 12.25 -24.11
CA ASN A 350 9.30 12.99 -23.38
C ASN A 350 9.18 12.47 -21.93
N PRO A 351 9.70 13.20 -20.93
CA PRO A 351 9.64 12.77 -19.52
C PRO A 351 8.23 12.52 -18.98
N ASP A 352 7.20 13.15 -19.55
CA ASP A 352 5.80 12.99 -19.11
C ASP A 352 5.28 11.56 -19.32
N GLU A 353 5.91 10.78 -20.20
CA GLU A 353 5.60 9.35 -20.44
C GLU A 353 5.71 8.51 -19.16
N VAL A 354 6.66 8.84 -18.28
CA VAL A 354 6.78 8.15 -16.98
C VAL A 354 5.57 8.45 -16.09
N GLY A 355 5.16 9.72 -16.05
CA GLY A 355 3.99 10.15 -15.27
C GLY A 355 2.71 9.50 -15.77
N ALA A 356 2.50 9.55 -17.08
CA ALA A 356 1.34 8.98 -17.77
C ALA A 356 1.20 7.47 -17.54
N ALA A 357 2.29 6.72 -17.63
CA ALA A 357 2.26 5.26 -17.48
C ALA A 357 2.26 4.77 -16.02
N SER A 358 2.65 5.61 -15.06
CA SER A 358 3.04 5.16 -13.71
C SER A 358 1.96 4.36 -12.98
N VAL A 359 0.71 4.84 -12.93
CA VAL A 359 -0.37 4.22 -12.17
C VAL A 359 -0.77 2.87 -12.76
N ASP A 360 -0.96 2.81 -14.08
CA ASP A 360 -1.26 1.57 -14.78
C ASP A 360 -0.10 0.57 -14.69
N TYR A 361 1.15 1.04 -14.75
CA TYR A 361 2.32 0.21 -14.55
C TYR A 361 2.35 -0.40 -13.15
N LEU A 362 2.04 0.38 -12.11
CA LEU A 362 1.95 -0.10 -10.74
C LEU A 362 0.83 -1.16 -10.58
N MET A 363 -0.34 -0.93 -11.16
CA MET A 363 -1.43 -1.91 -11.11
C MET A 363 -1.07 -3.20 -11.88
N TYR A 364 -0.52 -3.07 -13.09
CA TYR A 364 -0.01 -4.19 -13.88
C TYR A 364 1.00 -5.03 -13.08
N SER A 365 1.94 -4.36 -12.41
CA SER A 365 2.94 -4.97 -11.54
C SER A 365 2.30 -5.75 -10.39
N GLY A 366 1.35 -5.14 -9.68
CA GLY A 366 0.66 -5.77 -8.54
C GLY A 366 -0.12 -7.04 -8.93
N TYR A 367 -0.81 -7.03 -10.07
CA TYR A 367 -1.52 -8.22 -10.54
C TYR A 367 -0.58 -9.40 -10.85
N ILE A 368 0.61 -9.14 -11.41
CA ILE A 368 1.61 -10.19 -11.68
C ILE A 368 2.21 -10.71 -10.38
N VAL A 369 2.56 -9.81 -9.45
CA VAL A 369 3.07 -10.19 -8.12
C VAL A 369 2.09 -11.09 -7.38
N LEU A 370 0.80 -10.73 -7.35
CA LEU A 370 -0.23 -11.59 -6.76
C LEU A 370 -0.43 -12.89 -7.55
N GLY A 371 -0.33 -12.88 -8.88
CA GLY A 371 -0.41 -14.09 -9.70
C GLY A 371 0.69 -15.10 -9.36
N TYR A 372 1.92 -14.63 -9.16
CA TYR A 372 3.04 -15.44 -8.67
C TYR A 372 2.75 -16.05 -7.29
N LEU A 373 2.27 -15.25 -6.34
CA LEU A 373 1.97 -15.72 -4.98
C LEU A 373 0.77 -16.68 -4.96
N TRP A 374 -0.24 -16.45 -5.80
CA TRP A 374 -1.37 -17.37 -5.97
C TRP A 374 -0.92 -18.72 -6.49
N LEU A 375 -0.06 -18.77 -7.51
CA LEU A 375 0.46 -20.04 -8.01
C LEU A 375 1.33 -20.75 -6.98
N ARG A 376 2.12 -20.04 -6.18
CA ARG A 376 2.85 -20.66 -5.06
C ARG A 376 1.92 -21.35 -4.07
N MET A 377 0.85 -20.66 -3.66
CA MET A 377 -0.16 -21.24 -2.77
C MET A 377 -0.89 -22.42 -3.42
N ALA A 378 -1.23 -22.31 -4.71
CA ALA A 378 -1.95 -23.35 -5.45
C ALA A 378 -1.12 -24.62 -5.62
N LEU A 379 0.18 -24.52 -5.90
CA LEU A 379 1.06 -25.69 -6.00
C LEU A 379 1.16 -26.45 -4.66
N VAL A 380 1.27 -25.72 -3.54
CA VAL A 380 1.28 -26.35 -2.21
C VAL A 380 -0.06 -27.02 -1.90
N ALA A 381 -1.18 -26.34 -2.18
CA ALA A 381 -2.52 -26.90 -1.98
C ALA A 381 -2.76 -28.15 -2.85
N GLN A 382 -2.27 -28.14 -4.09
CA GLN A 382 -2.36 -29.29 -5.00
C GLN A 382 -1.56 -30.48 -4.47
N ALA A 383 -0.32 -30.25 -4.05
CA ALA A 383 0.54 -31.30 -3.49
C ALA A 383 -0.07 -31.90 -2.20
N GLN A 384 -0.66 -31.08 -1.34
CA GLN A 384 -1.36 -31.52 -0.13
C GLN A 384 -2.58 -32.39 -0.44
N LEU A 385 -3.37 -32.02 -1.45
CA LEU A 385 -4.49 -32.85 -1.90
C LEU A 385 -4.04 -34.20 -2.47
N GLU A 386 -2.93 -34.22 -3.21
CA GLU A 386 -2.38 -35.45 -3.80
C GLU A 386 -1.77 -36.38 -2.75
N SER A 387 -1.11 -35.83 -1.73
CA SER A 387 -0.55 -36.62 -0.62
C SER A 387 -1.60 -37.03 0.41
N GLY A 388 -2.78 -36.38 0.42
CA GLY A 388 -3.79 -36.53 1.47
C GLY A 388 -3.39 -35.88 2.79
N GLU A 389 -2.36 -35.02 2.79
CA GLU A 389 -1.93 -34.26 3.96
C GLU A 389 -2.66 -32.92 4.04
N GLY A 390 -3.10 -32.52 5.24
CA GLY A 390 -3.75 -31.22 5.47
C GLY A 390 -5.27 -31.23 5.33
N ASP A 391 -5.86 -30.04 5.24
CA ASP A 391 -7.31 -29.84 5.13
C ASP A 391 -7.70 -29.79 3.64
N GLY A 392 -8.40 -30.85 3.19
CA GLY A 392 -8.81 -30.99 1.78
C GLY A 392 -9.75 -29.89 1.31
N ASP A 393 -10.69 -29.44 2.15
CA ASP A 393 -11.66 -28.39 1.78
C ASP A 393 -10.95 -27.04 1.65
N PHE A 394 -10.00 -26.76 2.55
CA PHE A 394 -9.16 -25.57 2.47
C PHE A 394 -8.34 -25.56 1.17
N CYS A 395 -7.70 -26.68 0.82
CA CYS A 395 -6.89 -26.79 -0.38
C CYS A 395 -7.72 -26.64 -1.66
N GLN A 396 -8.90 -27.26 -1.73
CA GLN A 396 -9.84 -27.07 -2.84
C GLN A 396 -10.27 -25.59 -2.95
N GLY A 397 -10.54 -24.94 -1.82
CA GLY A 397 -10.85 -23.52 -1.77
C GLY A 397 -9.71 -22.64 -2.33
N LYS A 398 -8.45 -22.98 -2.02
CA LYS A 398 -7.28 -22.28 -2.57
C LYS A 398 -7.16 -22.44 -4.07
N LEU A 399 -7.32 -23.65 -4.60
CA LEU A 399 -7.26 -23.91 -6.04
C LEU A 399 -8.38 -23.19 -6.80
N ALA A 400 -9.61 -23.27 -6.31
CA ALA A 400 -10.75 -22.57 -6.92
C ALA A 400 -10.57 -21.04 -6.92
N THR A 401 -9.99 -20.49 -5.84
CA THR A 401 -9.72 -19.05 -5.76
C THR A 401 -8.58 -18.64 -6.69
N CYS A 402 -7.53 -19.47 -6.82
CA CYS A 402 -6.47 -19.28 -7.79
C CYS A 402 -7.02 -19.27 -9.22
N GLU A 403 -7.86 -20.25 -9.58
CA GLU A 403 -8.53 -20.26 -10.88
C GLU A 403 -9.35 -18.99 -11.13
N PHE A 404 -10.14 -18.55 -10.15
CA PHE A 404 -10.89 -17.30 -10.25
C PHE A 404 -9.96 -16.10 -10.48
N TYR A 405 -8.86 -16.01 -9.73
CA TYR A 405 -7.87 -14.94 -9.89
C TYR A 405 -7.33 -14.90 -11.32
N PHE A 406 -6.86 -16.03 -11.85
CA PHE A 406 -6.28 -16.12 -13.19
C PHE A 406 -7.30 -15.89 -14.32
N LYS A 407 -8.56 -16.28 -14.13
CA LYS A 407 -9.62 -16.12 -15.14
C LYS A 407 -10.39 -14.80 -15.07
N ARG A 408 -10.39 -14.09 -13.93
CA ARG A 408 -11.22 -12.89 -13.73
C ARG A 408 -10.46 -11.64 -13.30
N LEU A 409 -9.39 -11.77 -12.53
CA LEU A 409 -8.65 -10.63 -11.99
C LEU A 409 -7.36 -10.36 -12.77
N LEU A 410 -6.54 -11.38 -12.98
CA LEU A 410 -5.30 -11.26 -13.76
C LEU A 410 -5.51 -10.68 -15.17
N PRO A 411 -6.59 -10.99 -15.92
CA PRO A 411 -6.82 -10.39 -17.24
C PRO A 411 -6.98 -8.86 -17.24
N ARG A 412 -7.21 -8.22 -16.08
CA ARG A 412 -7.22 -6.76 -15.95
C ARG A 412 -5.87 -6.13 -16.33
N THR A 413 -4.77 -6.89 -16.31
CA THR A 413 -3.47 -6.45 -16.83
C THR A 413 -3.52 -6.01 -18.29
N ALA A 414 -4.40 -6.58 -19.11
CA ALA A 414 -4.54 -6.20 -20.51
C ALA A 414 -5.03 -4.75 -20.67
N ALA A 415 -5.96 -4.30 -19.81
CA ALA A 415 -6.45 -2.92 -19.81
C ALA A 415 -5.34 -1.95 -19.38
N HIS A 416 -4.62 -2.25 -18.29
CA HIS A 416 -3.49 -1.45 -17.84
C HIS A 416 -2.37 -1.38 -18.87
N ARG A 417 -2.06 -2.51 -19.53
CA ARG A 417 -1.13 -2.52 -20.66
C ARG A 417 -1.57 -1.55 -21.76
N SER A 418 -2.83 -1.63 -22.18
CA SER A 418 -3.34 -0.76 -23.23
C SER A 418 -3.26 0.72 -22.85
N ALA A 419 -3.48 1.05 -21.57
CA ALA A 419 -3.35 2.42 -21.06
C ALA A 419 -1.87 2.88 -21.05
N ILE A 420 -0.93 2.02 -20.63
CA ILE A 420 0.51 2.31 -20.69
C ILE A 420 0.96 2.57 -22.13
N GLU A 421 0.50 1.75 -23.08
CA GLU A 421 0.87 1.88 -24.49
C GLU A 421 0.22 3.09 -25.19
N ALA A 422 -0.80 3.71 -24.60
CA ALA A 422 -1.44 4.91 -25.15
C ALA A 422 -0.58 6.18 -25.01
N GLY A 423 0.42 6.17 -24.12
CA GLY A 423 1.36 7.27 -23.91
C GLY A 423 0.75 8.52 -23.27
N SER A 424 1.53 9.59 -23.17
CA SER A 424 1.13 10.83 -22.47
C SER A 424 0.28 11.78 -23.31
N ASP A 425 0.31 11.66 -24.64
CA ASP A 425 -0.30 12.63 -25.56
C ASP A 425 -1.78 12.90 -25.25
N CYS A 426 -2.58 11.86 -24.97
CA CYS A 426 -4.00 12.03 -24.70
C CYS A 426 -4.29 12.75 -23.37
N LEU A 427 -3.37 12.65 -22.40
CA LEU A 427 -3.48 13.28 -21.09
C LEU A 427 -3.03 14.74 -21.12
N MET A 428 -1.93 15.02 -21.84
CA MET A 428 -1.29 16.33 -21.85
C MET A 428 -1.82 17.27 -22.94
N LYS A 429 -2.60 16.75 -23.90
CA LYS A 429 -3.19 17.54 -24.98
C LYS A 429 -4.30 18.48 -24.52
N LEU A 430 -5.08 18.12 -23.49
CA LEU A 430 -6.19 18.94 -23.01
C LEU A 430 -5.66 20.13 -22.18
N PRO A 431 -5.81 21.38 -22.65
CA PRO A 431 -5.40 22.54 -21.86
C PRO A 431 -6.19 22.63 -20.55
N ALA A 432 -5.55 23.11 -19.49
CA ALA A 432 -6.12 23.18 -18.16
C ALA A 432 -7.48 23.91 -18.10
N GLN A 433 -7.66 24.96 -18.90
CA GLN A 433 -8.89 25.75 -18.94
C GLN A 433 -10.10 24.99 -19.48
N LEU A 434 -9.88 23.88 -20.20
CA LEU A 434 -10.96 23.09 -20.79
C LEU A 434 -11.47 21.97 -19.86
N PHE A 435 -10.84 21.70 -18.72
CA PHE A 435 -11.30 20.67 -17.77
C PHE A 435 -12.62 21.02 -17.08
N SER A 436 -13.02 22.29 -17.08
CA SER A 436 -14.26 22.77 -16.45
C SER A 436 -15.40 23.04 -17.43
N LEU A 437 -15.18 22.82 -18.72
CA LEU A 437 -16.21 22.89 -19.76
C LEU A 437 -16.89 21.53 -19.91
#